data_AF-A0A6A4EX69-F1
#
_entry.id   AF-A0A6A4EX69-F1
#
_cell.length_a   1.000
_cell.length_b   1.000
_cell.length_c   1.000
_cell.angle_alpha   90.00
_cell.angle_beta   90.00
_cell.angle_gamma   90.00
#
_symmetry.space_group_name_H-M   'P 1'
#
loop_
_entity.id
_entity.type
_entity.pdbx_description
1 polymer ?
#
loop_
_entity_poly.entity_id
_entity_poly.type
_entity_poly.pdbx_seq_one_letter_code
_entity_poly.pdbx_strand_id
1 'polypeptide(L)'
;MFQCFLDYKADVETKHNRSIRRFISDNGGEYLDGEFTNYCREQGIQRETTIAYTPEQNGMAELWGEAMLAMVYTYNRTLATGIGMTPYELWHGQPPDVSNLRTFGSLAYV
;
A
#
# COMPACT_ATOMS: atom_id res chain seq x y z
N MET A 1 5.01 16.39 -11.97
CA MET A 1 4.72 15.62 -10.74
C MET A 1 3.77 16.36 -9.79
N PHE A 2 3.98 17.66 -9.52
CA PHE A 2 3.06 18.45 -8.69
C PHE A 2 1.61 18.49 -9.22
N GLN A 3 1.39 18.64 -10.54
CA GLN A 3 0.04 18.62 -11.11
C GLN A 3 -0.73 17.32 -10.82
N CYS A 4 -0.07 16.16 -10.94
CA CYS A 4 -0.69 14.87 -10.63
C CYS A 4 -1.13 14.78 -9.16
N PHE A 5 -0.37 15.41 -8.25
CA PHE A 5 -0.76 15.51 -6.85
C PHE A 5 -2.01 16.39 -6.66
N LEU A 6 -2.11 17.51 -7.39
CA LEU A 6 -3.29 18.37 -7.34
C LEU A 6 -4.55 17.65 -7.85
N ASP A 7 -4.42 16.90 -8.95
CA ASP A 7 -5.52 16.10 -9.51
C ASP A 7 -5.95 15.02 -8.51
N TYR A 8 -4.99 14.34 -7.89
CA TYR A 8 -5.26 13.34 -6.84
C TYR A 8 -5.96 13.96 -5.62
N LYS A 9 -5.50 15.12 -5.14
CA LYS A 9 -6.14 15.83 -4.03
C LYS A 9 -7.60 16.17 -4.35
N ALA A 10 -7.86 16.69 -5.55
CA ALA A 10 -9.23 17.01 -5.99
C ALA A 10 -10.11 15.75 -6.00
N ASP A 11 -9.58 14.62 -6.46
CA ASP A 11 -10.27 13.33 -6.42
C ASP A 11 -10.58 12.86 -4.98
N VAL A 12 -9.63 12.99 -4.05
CA VAL A 12 -9.83 12.61 -2.64
C VAL A 12 -10.93 13.47 -1.98
N GLU A 13 -10.94 14.76 -2.27
CA GLU A 13 -11.93 15.70 -1.74
C GLU A 13 -13.32 15.47 -2.33
N THR A 14 -13.41 15.17 -3.62
CA THR A 14 -14.69 14.99 -4.31
C THR A 14 -15.28 13.60 -4.13
N LYS A 15 -14.51 12.54 -4.39
CA LYS A 15 -14.99 11.15 -4.39
C LYS A 15 -15.13 10.58 -3.00
N HIS A 16 -14.23 10.96 -2.09
CA HIS A 16 -14.16 10.38 -0.76
C HIS A 16 -14.63 11.34 0.34
N ASN A 17 -14.84 12.63 0.03
CA ASN A 17 -15.18 13.67 1.00
C ASN A 17 -14.20 13.68 2.19
N ARG A 18 -12.91 13.53 1.88
CA ARG A 18 -11.80 13.50 2.84
C ARG A 18 -10.76 14.55 2.45
N SER A 19 -9.98 15.00 3.41
CA SER A 19 -8.81 15.85 3.17
C SER A 19 -7.51 15.08 3.42
N ILE A 20 -6.49 15.39 2.63
CA ILE A 20 -5.14 14.86 2.84
C ILE A 20 -4.54 15.56 4.06
N ARG A 21 -4.13 14.80 5.07
CA ARG A 21 -3.51 15.35 6.30
C ARG A 21 -2.00 15.26 6.30
N ARG A 22 -1.46 14.20 5.72
CA ARG A 22 -0.04 13.89 5.69
C ARG A 22 0.33 13.40 4.31
N PHE A 23 1.48 13.85 3.83
CA PHE A 23 2.11 13.39 2.60
C PHE A 23 3.53 12.95 2.91
N ILE A 24 3.84 11.69 2.59
CA ILE A 24 5.17 11.10 2.74
C ILE A 24 5.72 10.94 1.33
N SER A 25 6.92 11.46 1.08
CA SER A 25 7.67 11.22 -0.15
C SER A 25 9.04 10.65 0.15
N ASP A 26 9.66 10.04 -0.84
CA ASP A 26 11.10 9.78 -0.76
C ASP A 26 11.90 11.10 -0.86
N ASN A 27 13.23 11.00 -0.76
CA ASN A 27 14.13 12.15 -0.91
C ASN A 27 14.55 12.39 -2.37
N GLY A 28 13.74 11.94 -3.35
CA GLY A 28 14.06 11.88 -4.78
C GLY A 28 14.09 13.22 -5.52
N GLY A 29 14.00 14.36 -4.82
CA GLY A 29 14.12 15.70 -5.43
C GLY A 29 12.84 16.24 -6.08
N GLU A 30 11.95 15.37 -6.55
CA GLU A 30 10.77 15.75 -7.34
C GLU A 30 9.73 16.57 -6.57
N TYR A 31 9.74 16.45 -5.24
CA TYR A 31 8.89 17.20 -4.30
C TYR A 31 9.70 18.12 -3.37
N LEU A 32 10.98 18.37 -3.68
CA LEU A 32 11.85 19.22 -2.85
C LEU A 32 11.77 20.71 -3.22
N ASP A 33 11.03 21.07 -4.27
CA ASP A 33 10.87 22.47 -4.64
C ASP A 33 10.12 23.26 -3.55
N GLY A 34 10.52 24.53 -3.39
CA GLY A 34 9.94 25.45 -2.42
C GLY A 34 8.45 25.70 -2.67
N GLU A 35 8.01 25.64 -3.93
CA GLU A 35 6.61 25.80 -4.33
C GLU A 35 5.72 24.72 -3.70
N PHE A 36 6.07 23.44 -3.87
CA PHE A 36 5.31 22.33 -3.29
C PHE A 36 5.28 22.39 -1.76
N THR A 37 6.41 22.75 -1.16
CA THR A 37 6.52 22.90 0.29
C THR A 37 5.60 24.00 0.81
N ASN A 38 5.53 25.15 0.13
CA ASN A 38 4.65 26.25 0.50
C ASN A 38 3.18 25.88 0.31
N TYR A 39 2.85 25.22 -0.80
CA TYR A 39 1.51 24.70 -1.04
C TYR A 39 1.04 23.78 0.10
N CYS A 40 1.85 22.79 0.50
CA CYS A 40 1.49 21.90 1.61
C CYS A 40 1.25 22.68 2.91
N ARG A 41 2.07 23.70 3.22
CA ARG A 41 1.87 24.54 4.40
C ARG A 41 0.56 25.32 4.36
N GLU A 42 0.23 25.93 3.22
CA GLU A 42 -1.01 26.67 3.03
C GLU A 42 -2.25 25.79 3.15
N GLN A 43 -2.16 24.55 2.65
CA GLN A 43 -3.24 23.56 2.74
C GLN A 43 -3.28 22.84 4.11
N GLY A 44 -2.33 23.12 5.01
CA GLY A 44 -2.22 22.46 6.32
C GLY A 44 -1.81 20.98 6.26
N ILE A 45 -1.16 20.56 5.18
CA ILE A 45 -0.69 19.19 4.95
C ILE A 45 0.69 19.00 5.59
N GLN A 46 0.82 18.01 6.47
CA GLN A 46 2.11 17.63 7.06
C GLN A 46 2.97 16.90 6.02
N ARG A 47 4.14 17.46 5.68
CA ARG A 47 5.09 16.84 4.76
C ARG A 47 6.18 16.12 5.53
N GLU A 48 6.42 14.86 5.18
CA GLU A 48 7.49 14.03 5.72
C GLU A 48 8.30 13.44 4.56
N THR A 49 9.61 13.32 4.75
CA THR A 49 10.49 12.64 3.80
C THR A 49 11.10 11.43 4.47
N THR A 50 11.16 10.29 3.76
CA THR A 50 11.87 9.11 4.27
C THR A 50 13.35 9.39 4.47
N ILE A 51 13.95 8.77 5.49
CA ILE A 51 15.41 8.79 5.65
C ILE A 51 16.03 8.06 4.45
N ALA A 52 17.16 8.58 3.95
CA ALA A 52 17.89 7.92 2.88
C ALA A 52 18.19 6.45 3.26
N TYR A 53 17.99 5.53 2.31
CA TYR A 53 18.18 4.09 2.49
C TYR A 53 17.22 3.41 3.49
N THR A 54 16.07 4.03 3.81
CA THR A 54 15.02 3.40 4.63
C THR A 54 13.66 3.41 3.89
N PRO A 55 13.52 2.66 2.77
CA PRO A 55 12.29 2.63 1.98
C PRO A 55 11.06 2.18 2.80
N GLU A 56 11.25 1.38 3.85
CA GLU A 56 10.19 0.91 4.73
C GLU A 56 9.40 2.07 5.40
N GLN A 57 10.02 3.26 5.51
CA GLN A 57 9.36 4.47 6.00
C GLN A 57 8.41 5.13 4.98
N ASN A 58 8.48 4.75 3.71
CA ASN A 58 7.55 5.17 2.66
C ASN A 58 6.18 4.48 2.79
N GLY A 59 6.02 3.65 3.83
CA GLY A 59 4.76 3.06 4.26
C GLY A 59 4.14 2.19 3.17
N MET A 60 2.89 2.49 2.83
CA MET A 60 2.12 1.67 1.88
C MET A 60 2.73 1.63 0.48
N ALA A 61 3.46 2.66 0.05
CA ALA A 61 4.02 2.73 -1.30
C ALA A 61 4.97 1.54 -1.58
N GLU A 62 5.78 1.16 -0.59
CA GLU A 62 6.72 0.02 -0.71
C GLU A 62 6.07 -1.31 -0.33
N LEU A 63 5.06 -1.30 0.55
CA LEU A 63 4.36 -2.52 1.00
C LEU A 63 3.36 -3.06 -0.02
N TRP A 64 2.99 -2.31 -1.07
CA TRP A 64 2.03 -2.80 -2.07
C TRP A 64 2.50 -4.05 -2.80
N GLY A 65 3.80 -4.17 -3.09
CA GLY A 65 4.37 -5.39 -3.69
C GLY A 65 4.18 -6.60 -2.80
N GLU A 66 4.54 -6.46 -1.52
CA GLU A 66 4.36 -7.50 -0.50
C GLU A 66 2.89 -7.85 -0.28
N ALA A 67 2.01 -6.85 -0.25
CA ALA A 67 0.57 -7.06 -0.14
C ALA A 67 0.00 -7.84 -1.33
N MET A 68 0.46 -7.55 -2.55
CA MET A 68 0.08 -8.31 -3.75
C MET A 68 0.61 -9.74 -3.71
N LEU A 69 1.86 -9.95 -3.29
CA LEU A 69 2.43 -11.28 -3.12
C LEU A 69 1.65 -12.09 -2.08
N ALA A 70 1.31 -11.49 -0.94
CA ALA A 70 0.49 -12.11 0.10
C ALA A 70 -0.92 -12.46 -0.43
N MET A 71 -1.52 -11.58 -1.23
CA MET A 71 -2.82 -11.82 -1.86
C MET A 71 -2.75 -13.02 -2.82
N VAL A 72 -1.78 -13.06 -3.74
CA VAL A 72 -1.62 -14.19 -4.67
C VAL A 72 -1.32 -15.49 -3.92
N TYR A 73 -0.46 -15.43 -2.90
CA TYR A 73 -0.11 -16.58 -2.07
C TYR A 73 -1.34 -17.18 -1.38
N THR A 74 -2.19 -16.33 -0.78
CA THR A 74 -3.41 -16.74 -0.10
C THR A 74 -4.48 -17.20 -1.09
N TYR A 75 -4.70 -16.46 -2.17
CA TYR A 75 -5.66 -16.81 -3.22
C TYR A 75 -5.43 -18.22 -3.78
N ASN A 76 -4.17 -18.57 -4.08
CA ASN A 76 -3.82 -19.89 -4.59
C ASN A 76 -4.06 -21.02 -3.58
N ARG A 77 -4.21 -20.70 -2.29
CA ARG A 77 -4.41 -21.66 -1.18
C ARG A 77 -5.82 -21.61 -0.59
N THR A 78 -6.65 -20.70 -1.06
CA THR A 78 -8.08 -20.66 -0.73
C THR A 78 -8.88 -21.49 -1.72
N LEU A 79 -9.95 -22.12 -1.25
CA LEU A 79 -10.83 -22.94 -2.09
C LEU A 79 -11.41 -22.10 -3.23
N ALA A 80 -11.28 -22.59 -4.46
CA ALA A 80 -11.95 -21.99 -5.60
C ALA A 80 -13.41 -22.43 -5.61
N THR A 81 -14.33 -21.47 -5.63
CA THR A 81 -15.77 -21.72 -5.68
C THR A 81 -16.12 -22.56 -6.91
N GLY A 82 -16.83 -23.67 -6.72
CA GLY A 82 -17.33 -24.53 -7.80
C GLY A 82 -16.43 -25.72 -8.18
N ILE A 83 -15.15 -25.73 -7.79
CA ILE A 83 -14.23 -26.86 -8.07
C ILE A 83 -14.01 -27.73 -6.82
N GLY A 84 -14.19 -27.16 -5.62
CA GLY A 84 -14.02 -27.88 -4.36
C GLY A 84 -12.56 -28.14 -3.98
N MET A 85 -11.62 -27.54 -4.70
CA MET A 85 -10.17 -27.62 -4.51
C MET A 85 -9.53 -26.25 -4.79
N THR A 86 -8.32 -26.06 -4.27
CA THR A 86 -7.52 -24.85 -4.40
C THR A 86 -6.78 -24.82 -5.74
N PRO A 87 -6.45 -23.63 -6.30
CA PRO A 87 -5.57 -23.54 -7.46
C PRO A 87 -4.22 -24.25 -7.26
N TYR A 88 -3.69 -24.22 -6.04
CA TYR A 88 -2.47 -24.94 -5.69
C TYR A 88 -2.62 -26.46 -5.84
N GLU A 89 -3.72 -27.03 -5.34
CA GLU A 89 -4.03 -28.47 -5.49
C GLU A 89 -4.18 -28.86 -6.96
N LEU A 90 -4.85 -28.03 -7.76
CA LEU A 90 -5.01 -28.28 -9.20
C LEU A 90 -3.66 -28.33 -9.93
N TRP A 91 -2.72 -27.47 -9.54
CA TRP A 91 -1.42 -27.39 -10.21
C TRP A 91 -0.40 -28.41 -9.70
N HIS A 92 -0.39 -28.68 -8.39
CA HIS A 92 0.64 -29.50 -7.74
C HIS A 92 0.17 -30.91 -7.36
N GLY A 93 -1.13 -31.21 -7.46
CA GLY A 93 -1.71 -32.51 -7.11
C GLY A 93 -1.69 -32.85 -5.61
N GLN A 94 -1.37 -31.88 -4.75
CA GLN A 94 -1.29 -32.05 -3.30
C GLN A 94 -1.88 -30.82 -2.57
N PRO A 95 -2.44 -31.00 -1.36
CA PRO A 95 -2.96 -29.88 -0.57
C PRO A 95 -1.85 -28.89 -0.20
N PRO A 96 -2.13 -27.57 -0.20
CA PRO A 96 -1.14 -26.59 0.23
C PRO A 96 -0.89 -26.68 1.73
N ASP A 97 0.37 -26.48 2.14
CA ASP A 97 0.67 -26.15 3.53
C ASP A 97 0.23 -24.70 3.83
N VAL A 98 -0.63 -24.57 4.83
CA VAL A 98 -1.20 -23.31 5.33
C VAL A 98 -0.84 -23.04 6.79
N SER A 99 0.06 -23.82 7.37
CA SER A 99 0.48 -23.70 8.79
C SER A 99 1.01 -22.30 9.15
N ASN A 100 1.58 -21.60 8.17
CA ASN A 100 2.08 -20.23 8.31
C ASN A 100 0.97 -19.15 8.25
N LEU A 101 -0.25 -19.49 7.81
CA LEU A 101 -1.36 -18.54 7.77
C LEU A 101 -1.98 -18.38 9.15
N ARG A 102 -2.19 -17.13 9.55
CA ARG A 102 -2.85 -16.78 10.81
C ARG A 102 -4.32 -16.42 10.56
N THR A 103 -5.18 -16.69 11.54
CA THR A 103 -6.56 -16.21 11.52
C THR A 103 -6.60 -14.68 11.67
N PHE A 104 -7.60 -14.06 11.03
CA PHE A 104 -7.85 -12.64 11.21
C PHE A 104 -8.05 -12.30 12.70
N GLY A 105 -7.40 -11.24 13.18
CA GLY A 105 -7.43 -10.84 14.60
C GLY A 105 -6.41 -11.54 15.50
N SER A 106 -5.48 -12.33 14.94
CA SER A 106 -4.33 -12.85 15.70
C SER A 106 -3.41 -11.71 16.17
N LEU A 107 -2.73 -11.94 17.31
CA LEU A 107 -1.77 -10.97 17.86
C LEU A 107 -0.61 -10.79 16.87
N ALA A 108 -0.43 -9.55 16.41
CA ALA A 108 0.67 -9.15 15.54
C ALA A 108 1.55 -8.14 16.29
N TYR A 109 2.86 -8.24 16.08
CA TYR A 109 3.85 -7.27 16.57
C TYR A 109 4.34 -6.47 15.37
N VAL A 110 4.49 -5.16 15.55
CA VAL A 110 5.08 -4.22 14.58
C VAL A 110 6.36 -3.67 15.18
#